data_AF-A0A392ULX6-F1
#
_entry.id   AF-A0A392ULX6-F1
#
_cell.length_a   1.000
_cell.length_b   1.000
_cell.length_c   1.000
_cell.angle_alpha   90.00
_cell.angle_beta   90.00
_cell.angle_gamma   90.00
#
_symmetry.space_group_name_H-M   'P 1'
#
loop_
_entity.id
_entity.type
_entity.pdbx_description
1 polymer ?
#
loop_
_entity_poly.entity_id
_entity_poly.type
_entity_poly.pdbx_seq_one_letter_code
_entity_poly.pdbx_strand_id
1 'polypeptide(L)' 'MSGAGSRASIPTGVRKTIHNIKEITGNLRDDEIYAMFKECSMDPNETTQKLLFQ' A
#
# COMPACT_ATOMS: atom_id res chain seq x y z
N MET A 1 -5.78 -12.10 20.01
CA MET A 1 -6.55 -12.57 18.85
C MET A 1 -7.22 -11.38 18.21
N SER A 2 -6.99 -11.18 16.91
CA SER A 2 -7.90 -10.59 15.90
C SER A 2 -7.08 -9.89 14.84
N GLY A 3 -6.50 -10.71 13.96
CA GLY A 3 -6.17 -10.30 12.60
C GLY A 3 -7.48 -9.98 11.88
N ALA A 4 -8.02 -8.79 12.15
CA ALA A 4 -9.05 -8.21 11.32
C ALA A 4 -8.32 -7.47 10.19
N GLY A 5 -7.90 -8.26 9.19
CA GLY A 5 -7.77 -7.78 7.83
C GLY A 5 -9.14 -7.35 7.35
N SER A 6 -9.68 -6.29 7.96
CA SER A 6 -10.74 -5.50 7.40
C SER A 6 -10.26 -5.21 5.99
N ARG A 7 -10.94 -5.75 4.99
CA ARG A 7 -10.89 -5.25 3.62
C ARG A 7 -11.33 -3.79 3.70
N ALA A 8 -10.42 -2.96 4.16
CA ALA A 8 -10.62 -1.56 4.41
C ALA A 8 -10.73 -1.00 3.02
N SER A 9 -11.97 -0.68 2.62
CA SER A 9 -12.29 -0.03 1.37
C SER A 9 -11.29 1.10 1.18
N ILE A 10 -10.37 0.93 0.23
CA ILE A 10 -9.28 1.87 0.01
C ILE A 10 -9.91 3.23 -0.28
N PRO A 11 -9.67 4.25 0.58
CA PRO A 11 -10.25 5.57 0.37
C PRO A 11 -9.85 6.10 -1.00
N THR A 12 -10.76 6.77 -1.70
CA THR A 12 -10.52 7.30 -3.06
C THR A 12 -9.31 8.23 -3.12
N GLY A 13 -9.08 9.04 -2.08
CA GLY A 13 -7.89 9.90 -1.98
C GLY A 13 -6.57 9.12 -1.94
N VAL A 14 -6.59 7.88 -1.45
CA VAL A 14 -5.40 7.03 -1.28
C VAL A 14 -5.16 6.15 -2.52
N ARG A 15 -6.19 5.87 -3.33
CA ARG A 15 -6.04 5.06 -4.55
C ARG A 15 -5.03 5.62 -5.53
N LYS A 16 -4.96 6.95 -5.68
CA LYS A 16 -3.98 7.59 -6.56
C LYS A 16 -2.56 7.29 -6.10
N THR A 17 -2.32 7.36 -4.80
CA THR A 17 -1.03 7.04 -4.20
C THR A 17 -0.67 5.56 -4.39
N ILE A 18 -1.61 4.66 -4.14
CA ILE A 18 -1.40 3.22 -4.36
C ILE A 18 -1.08 2.93 -5.82
N HIS A 19 -1.79 3.55 -6.77
CA HIS A 19 -1.51 3.39 -8.20
C HIS A 19 -0.10 3.85 -8.56
N ASN A 20 0.32 5.02 -8.07
CA ASN A 20 1.69 5.52 -8.28
C ASN A 20 2.74 4.54 -7.74
N ILE A 21 2.52 4.01 -6.52
CA ILE A 21 3.43 3.02 -5.92
C ILE A 21 3.45 1.73 -6.76
N LYS A 22 2.29 1.28 -7.24
CA LYS A 22 2.15 0.10 -8.11
C LYS A 22 2.92 0.25 -9.41
N GLU A 23 2.84 1.41 -10.05
CA GLU A 23 3.60 1.67 -11.29
C GLU A 23 5.11 1.55 -11.08
N ILE A 24 5.61 1.89 -9.89
CA ILE A 24 7.03 1.83 -9.54
C ILE A 24 7.45 0.42 -9.11
N THR A 25 6.63 -0.24 -8.28
CA THR A 25 6.93 -1.52 -7.64
C THR A 25 6.52 -2.74 -8.48
N GLY A 26 5.69 -2.54 -9.50
CA GLY A 26 5.22 -3.58 -10.42
C GLY A 26 3.78 -4.03 -10.16
N ASN A 27 3.39 -5.15 -10.76
CA ASN A 27 2.02 -5.72 -10.76
C ASN A 27 1.52 -6.22 -9.37
N LEU A 28 1.97 -5.62 -8.27
CA LEU A 28 1.47 -5.86 -6.93
C LEU A 28 -0.01 -5.51 -6.82
N ARG A 29 -0.69 -6.19 -5.90
CA ARG A 29 -2.11 -5.95 -5.68
C ARG A 29 -2.32 -4.70 -4.85
N ASP A 30 -3.38 -3.97 -5.14
CA ASP A 30 -3.72 -2.72 -4.44
C ASP A 30 -3.90 -2.93 -2.93
N ASP A 31 -4.35 -4.11 -2.49
CA ASP A 31 -4.51 -4.46 -1.09
C ASP A 31 -3.17 -4.74 -0.38
N GLU A 32 -2.21 -5.36 -1.07
CA GLU A 32 -0.85 -5.55 -0.56
C GLU A 32 -0.13 -4.20 -0.42
N ILE A 33 -0.23 -3.35 -1.45
CA ILE A 33 0.34 -2.00 -1.40
C ILE A 33 -0.32 -1.20 -0.28
N TYR A 34 -1.64 -1.27 -0.12
CA TYR A 34 -2.33 -0.53 0.94
C TYR A 34 -2.01 -1.03 2.34
N ALA A 35 -1.81 -2.34 2.52
CA ALA A 35 -1.35 -2.90 3.78
C ALA A 35 0.03 -2.35 4.14
N MET A 36 0.97 -2.39 3.20
CA MET A 36 2.32 -1.81 3.39
C MET A 36 2.26 -0.30 3.62
N PHE A 37 1.40 0.39 2.87
CA PHE A 37 1.17 1.83 3.02
C PHE A 37 0.70 2.20 4.42
N LYS A 38 -0.17 1.38 5.03
CA LYS A 38 -0.57 1.57 6.43
C LYS A 38 0.57 1.29 7.41
N GLU A 39 1.38 0.27 7.16
CA GLU A 39 2.54 -0.04 8.00
C GLU A 39 3.58 1.08 7.99
N CYS A 40 3.80 1.69 6.84
CA CYS A 40 4.67 2.86 6.65
C CYS A 40 3.95 4.18 7.00
N SER A 41 2.97 4.17 7.91
CA SER A 41 2.29 5.38 8.39
C SER A 41 1.67 6.27 7.28
N MET A 42 1.25 5.67 6.17
CA MET A 42 0.75 6.34 4.98
C MET A 42 1.81 7.18 4.25
N ASP A 43 3.09 6.83 4.36
CA ASP A 43 4.19 7.44 3.62
C ASP A 43 4.45 6.71 2.29
N PRO A 44 4.31 7.41 1.14
CA PRO A 44 4.44 6.77 -0.17
C PRO A 44 5.90 6.44 -0.53
N ASN A 45 6.85 7.23 -0.06
CA ASN A 45 8.26 7.05 -0.38
C ASN A 45 8.81 5.85 0.39
N GLU A 46 8.54 5.77 1.69
CA GLU A 46 8.91 4.65 2.54
C GLU A 46 8.28 3.35 2.03
N THR A 47 6.99 3.39 1.70
CA THR A 47 6.28 2.23 1.14
C THR A 47 6.90 1.77 -0.17
N THR A 48 7.20 2.70 -1.09
CA THR A 48 7.82 2.38 -2.38
C THR A 48 9.20 1.76 -2.16
N GLN A 49 10.05 2.36 -1.32
CA GLN A 49 11.38 1.82 -1.03
C GLN A 49 11.30 0.43 -0.41
N LYS A 50 10.43 0.25 0.59
CA LYS A 50 10.26 -1.03 1.29
C LYS A 50 9.70 -2.13 0.38
N LEU A 51 8.91 -1.79 -0.63
CA LEU A 51 8.43 -2.74 -1.65
C LEU A 51 9.48 -3.00 -2.75
N LEU A 52 10.32 -2.02 -3.09
CA LEU A 52 11.40 -2.17 -4.07
C LEU A 52 12.58 -3.00 -3.55
N PHE A 53 12.88 -2.88 -2.25
CA PHE A 53 13.98 -3.57 -1.58
C PHE A 53 13.53 -4.80 -0.78
N GLN A 54 12.30 -5.26 -1.01
CA GLN A 54 11.74 -6.45 -0.36
C GLN A 54 12.32 -7.75 -0.94
#